data_AF-A0A2K8UPC8-F1
#
_entry.id   AF-A0A2K8UPC8-F1
#
_cell.length_a   1.000
_cell.length_b   1.000
_cell.length_c   1.000
_cell.angle_alpha   90.00
_cell.angle_beta   90.00
_cell.angle_gamma   90.00
#
_symmetry.space_group_name_H-M   'P 1'
#
loop_
_entity.id
_entity.type
_entity.pdbx_description
1 polymer ?
#
loop_
_entity_poly.entity_id
_entity_poly.type
_entity_poly.pdbx_seq_one_letter_code
_entity_poly.pdbx_strand_id
1 'polypeptide(L)'
;MFQEGKIKTYNEDRGFGFIQIEGQSKDLFFHVKDFPNKNVPPRIGEKLKFLIVEDNGKFKADHIVRLDIKQEVPVAQNNDLHEDIETKASPRYEKKKLSTTSKIITISGLVIIVILAVLIYNKYQSYQVQKQQKLEGLIVEQQRIVAEQRAAQGDLAMQGLSEQGRKNLENRGTELRSQNNPINSKTSETVSPSMSQFKCDGREHCSQMGSYEEALFFIRNCPNTKMDGDGDGIPCESQF
;
A
#
# COMPACT_ATOMS: atom_id res chain seq x y z
N MET A 1 17.62 -10.81 12.67
CA MET A 1 19.10 -10.90 12.78
C MET A 1 19.62 -9.53 13.22
N PHE A 2 20.68 -9.48 14.03
CA PHE A 2 21.29 -8.20 14.39
C PHE A 2 21.99 -7.58 13.19
N GLN A 3 21.78 -6.29 13.00
CA GLN A 3 22.40 -5.45 11.98
C GLN A 3 23.27 -4.40 12.66
N GLU A 4 24.28 -3.94 11.96
CA GLU A 4 25.17 -2.87 12.40
C GLU A 4 25.02 -1.65 11.50
N GLY A 5 25.17 -0.47 12.08
CA GLY A 5 24.99 0.78 11.37
C GLY A 5 25.51 1.97 12.17
N LYS A 6 25.45 3.15 11.54
CA LYS A 6 25.90 4.41 12.14
C LYS A 6 24.76 5.41 12.19
N ILE A 7 24.69 6.21 13.26
CA ILE A 7 23.70 7.29 13.33
C ILE A 7 24.01 8.33 12.25
N LYS A 8 23.08 8.55 11.34
CA LYS A 8 23.22 9.54 10.26
C LYS A 8 22.65 10.89 10.66
N THR A 9 21.48 10.87 11.30
CA THR A 9 20.79 12.08 11.77
C THR A 9 20.13 11.82 13.12
N TYR A 10 20.08 12.84 13.95
CA TYR A 10 19.42 12.80 15.25
C TYR A 10 18.83 14.18 15.57
N ASN A 11 17.56 14.21 15.96
CA ASN A 11 16.85 15.40 16.41
C ASN A 11 16.61 15.29 17.92
N GLU A 12 17.33 16.10 18.70
CA GLU A 12 17.26 16.10 20.16
C GLU A 12 15.89 16.53 20.69
N ASP A 13 15.31 17.59 20.11
CA ASP A 13 14.02 18.14 20.55
C ASP A 13 12.89 17.14 20.44
N ARG A 14 12.91 16.32 19.38
CA ARG A 14 11.87 15.32 19.09
C ARG A 14 12.26 13.90 19.51
N GLY A 15 13.51 13.67 19.88
CA GLY A 15 14.00 12.39 20.40
C GLY A 15 13.99 11.24 19.40
N PHE A 16 14.17 11.50 18.10
CA PHE A 16 14.25 10.46 17.06
C PHE A 16 15.39 10.73 16.08
N GLY A 17 15.79 9.70 15.33
CA GLY A 17 16.80 9.82 14.31
C GLY A 17 16.78 8.70 13.31
N PHE A 18 17.81 8.64 12.48
CA PHE A 18 17.99 7.64 11.45
C PHE A 18 19.38 7.01 11.49
N ILE A 19 19.43 5.69 11.30
CA ILE A 19 20.63 4.88 11.22
C ILE A 19 20.89 4.51 9.76
N GLN A 20 22.11 4.73 9.31
CA GLN A 20 22.60 4.25 8.02
C GLN A 20 23.18 2.85 8.19
N ILE A 21 22.68 1.91 7.37
CA ILE A 21 23.15 0.52 7.32
C ILE A 21 24.03 0.36 6.08
N GLU A 22 25.23 -0.20 6.26
CA GLU A 22 26.13 -0.44 5.13
C GLU A 22 25.51 -1.49 4.18
N GLY A 23 25.34 -1.13 2.91
CA GLY A 23 24.70 -1.98 1.90
C GLY A 23 23.19 -1.79 1.73
N GLN A 24 22.54 -0.92 2.52
CA GLN A 24 21.13 -0.53 2.29
C GLN A 24 21.04 0.95 1.91
N SER A 25 20.20 1.26 0.91
CA SER A 25 19.96 2.65 0.48
C SER A 25 18.98 3.39 1.38
N LYS A 26 18.16 2.67 2.16
CA LYS A 26 17.17 3.25 3.07
C LYS A 26 17.77 3.39 4.47
N ASP A 27 17.63 4.59 5.04
CA ASP A 27 17.98 4.81 6.44
C ASP A 27 16.88 4.24 7.37
N LEU A 28 17.28 3.66 8.49
CA LEU A 28 16.38 3.03 9.44
C LEU A 28 16.01 3.99 10.59
N PHE A 29 14.72 4.13 10.86
CA PHE A 29 14.22 4.99 11.93
C PHE A 29 14.52 4.42 13.32
N PHE A 30 14.82 5.29 14.30
CA PHE A 30 14.92 4.92 15.72
C PHE A 30 14.33 6.00 16.63
N HIS A 31 13.90 5.62 17.84
CA HIS A 31 13.55 6.55 18.91
C HIS A 31 14.59 6.47 20.05
N VAL A 32 14.89 7.61 20.70
CA VAL A 32 15.76 7.65 21.90
C VAL A 32 15.29 6.74 23.05
N LYS A 33 14.00 6.34 23.06
CA LYS A 33 13.44 5.42 24.06
C LYS A 33 13.94 3.99 23.91
N ASP A 34 14.38 3.62 22.70
CA ASP A 34 14.86 2.28 22.37
C ASP A 34 16.36 2.11 22.73
N PHE A 35 17.00 3.17 23.24
CA PHE A 35 18.36 3.13 23.75
C PHE A 35 18.43 2.68 25.22
N PRO A 36 19.47 1.91 25.60
CA PRO A 36 19.59 1.32 26.93
C PRO A 36 19.87 2.36 28.02
N ASN A 37 20.60 3.44 27.70
CA ASN A 37 20.90 4.53 28.62
C ASN A 37 20.27 5.83 28.15
N LYS A 38 19.30 6.35 28.91
CA LYS A 38 18.52 7.55 28.58
C LYS A 38 19.25 8.85 28.89
N ASN A 39 20.32 8.79 29.69
CA ASN A 39 21.05 9.98 30.15
C ASN A 39 22.14 10.42 29.17
N VAL A 40 22.44 9.59 28.16
CA VAL A 40 23.44 9.90 27.14
C VAL A 40 22.70 10.08 25.82
N PRO A 41 22.68 11.27 25.20
CA PRO A 41 22.07 11.45 23.90
C PRO A 41 22.83 10.63 22.84
N PRO A 42 22.13 10.09 21.83
CA PRO A 42 22.76 9.52 20.64
C PRO A 42 23.62 10.57 19.90
N ARG A 43 24.78 10.17 19.37
CA ARG A 43 25.68 11.06 18.62
C ARG A 43 25.73 10.69 17.14
N ILE A 44 25.74 11.70 16.27
CA ILE A 44 25.90 11.47 14.82
C ILE A 44 27.27 10.80 14.59
N GLY A 45 27.28 9.73 13.78
CA GLY A 45 28.45 8.89 13.51
C GLY A 45 28.67 7.72 14.47
N GLU A 46 27.92 7.64 15.57
CA GLU A 46 28.01 6.55 16.55
C GLU A 46 27.59 5.21 15.94
N LYS A 47 28.43 4.18 16.13
CA LYS A 47 28.17 2.81 15.70
C LYS A 47 27.26 2.10 16.68
N LEU A 48 26.24 1.46 16.13
CA LEU A 48 25.21 0.74 16.85
C LEU A 48 25.05 -0.66 16.30
N LYS A 49 24.62 -1.57 17.17
CA LYS A 49 24.10 -2.89 16.83
C LYS A 49 22.64 -2.98 17.26
N PHE A 50 21.75 -3.41 16.39
CA PHE A 50 20.30 -3.36 16.64
C PHE A 50 19.56 -4.43 15.84
N LEU A 51 18.29 -4.62 16.15
CA LEU A 51 17.35 -5.44 15.38
C LEU A 51 16.45 -4.54 14.54
N ILE A 52 16.19 -4.94 13.30
CA ILE A 52 15.16 -4.30 12.46
C ILE A 52 13.83 -4.97 12.79
N VAL A 53 12.87 -4.19 13.27
CA VAL A 53 11.53 -4.65 13.64
C VAL A 53 10.49 -3.83 12.88
N GLU A 54 9.42 -4.49 12.42
CA GLU A 54 8.28 -3.82 11.81
C GLU A 54 7.24 -3.44 12.88
N ASP A 55 6.81 -2.19 12.87
CA ASP A 55 5.78 -1.65 13.76
C ASP A 55 4.78 -0.85 12.92
N ASN A 56 3.54 -1.36 12.81
CA ASN A 56 2.45 -0.74 12.04
C ASN A 56 2.84 -0.40 10.59
N GLY A 57 3.53 -1.32 9.89
CA GLY A 57 3.96 -1.14 8.50
C GLY A 57 5.20 -0.26 8.33
N LYS A 58 5.87 0.13 9.42
CA LYS A 58 7.11 0.91 9.39
C LYS A 58 8.25 0.14 10.04
N PHE A 59 9.40 0.10 9.38
CA PHE A 59 10.60 -0.50 9.94
C PHE A 59 11.30 0.48 10.89
N LYS A 60 11.66 -0.01 12.08
CA LYS A 60 12.42 0.71 13.10
C LYS A 60 13.54 -0.15 13.67
N ALA A 61 14.53 0.52 14.26
CA ALA A 61 15.55 -0.13 15.08
C ALA A 61 15.00 -0.39 16.48
N ASP A 62 15.22 -1.59 16.98
CA ASP A 62 14.91 -2.02 18.34
C ASP A 62 16.10 -2.76 18.96
N HIS A 63 16.11 -2.93 20.29
CA HIS A 63 17.21 -3.57 21.04
C HIS A 63 18.59 -2.96 20.69
N ILE A 64 18.70 -1.63 20.76
CA ILE A 64 19.89 -0.89 20.35
C ILE A 64 21.03 -1.08 21.36
N VAL A 65 22.22 -1.42 20.87
CA VAL A 65 23.47 -1.52 21.64
C VAL A 65 24.49 -0.56 21.05
N ARG A 66 25.07 0.28 21.89
CA ARG A 66 26.12 1.23 21.49
C ARG A 66 27.46 0.52 21.47
N LEU A 67 28.16 0.54 20.33
CA LEU A 67 29.46 -0.10 20.18
C LEU A 67 30.62 0.83 20.55
N ASP A 68 30.42 2.15 20.44
CA ASP A 68 31.48 3.14 20.62
C ASP A 68 31.59 3.71 22.05
N ILE A 69 30.61 3.43 22.93
CA ILE A 69 30.70 3.84 24.34
C ILE A 69 31.36 2.73 25.14
N LYS A 70 32.68 2.79 25.25
CA LYS A 70 33.39 2.23 26.40
C LYS A 70 32.81 2.93 27.63
N GLN A 71 32.10 2.21 28.50
CA GLN A 71 31.57 2.77 29.74
C GLN A 71 32.73 3.23 30.64
N GLU A 72 33.25 4.42 30.41
CA GLU A 72 34.05 5.15 31.39
C GLU A 72 33.04 5.88 32.27
N VAL A 73 32.45 5.11 33.19
CA VAL A 73 31.69 5.67 34.31
C VAL A 73 32.66 6.56 35.08
N PRO A 74 32.38 7.86 35.30
CA PRO A 74 33.12 8.63 36.27
C PRO A 74 32.86 8.00 37.64
N VAL A 75 33.83 7.26 38.14
CA VAL A 75 33.87 6.82 39.53
C VAL A 75 34.06 8.09 40.36
N ALA A 76 32.95 8.66 40.81
CA ALA A 76 32.97 9.55 41.94
C ALA A 76 33.41 8.70 43.14
N GLN A 77 34.64 8.93 43.58
CA GLN A 77 35.23 8.33 44.77
C GLN A 77 34.31 8.52 45.97
N ASN A 78 33.93 7.43 46.62
CA ASN A 78 33.68 7.39 48.05
C ASN A 78 34.24 6.06 48.57
N ASN A 79 35.07 6.19 49.59
CA ASN A 79 35.90 5.14 50.16
C ASN A 79 35.09 4.00 50.78
N ASP A 80 35.69 2.80 50.69
CA ASP A 80 35.66 1.67 51.64
C ASP A 80 34.30 1.20 52.17
N LEU A 81 33.88 0.01 51.72
CA LEU A 81 34.03 -1.25 52.48
C LEU A 81 33.42 -2.42 51.68
N HIS A 82 34.19 -3.51 51.62
CA HIS A 82 33.80 -4.81 51.09
C HIS A 82 32.56 -5.36 51.84
N GLU A 83 31.52 -5.78 51.13
CA GLU A 83 30.61 -6.80 51.64
C GLU A 83 29.98 -7.62 50.49
N ASP A 84 29.81 -8.90 50.77
CA ASP A 84 29.66 -9.99 49.81
C ASP A 84 28.42 -9.93 48.92
N ILE A 85 28.57 -10.49 47.71
CA ILE A 85 27.53 -10.59 46.69
C ILE A 85 26.46 -11.61 47.14
N GLU A 86 25.40 -11.12 47.77
CA GLU A 86 24.08 -11.78 47.75
C GLU A 86 23.28 -11.32 46.53
N THR A 87 22.90 -12.29 45.69
CA THR A 87 21.95 -12.12 44.59
C THR A 87 20.60 -11.61 45.10
N LYS A 88 20.32 -10.32 44.93
CA LYS A 88 18.97 -9.75 45.11
C LYS A 88 18.32 -9.46 43.77
N ALA A 89 17.12 -10.00 43.61
CA ALA A 89 16.24 -9.85 42.47
C ALA A 89 15.98 -8.38 42.11
N SER A 90 15.73 -8.13 40.83
CA SER A 90 15.44 -6.83 40.21
C SER A 90 14.60 -5.89 41.09
N PRO A 91 14.88 -4.57 41.11
CA PRO A 91 14.03 -3.63 41.82
C PRO A 91 12.60 -3.68 41.27
N ARG A 92 11.67 -4.00 42.17
CA ARG A 92 10.22 -3.96 41.94
C ARG A 92 9.84 -2.53 41.52
N TYR A 93 9.27 -2.39 40.32
CA TYR A 93 8.71 -1.13 39.81
C TYR A 93 7.74 -0.53 40.84
N GLU A 94 8.16 0.54 41.50
CA GLU A 94 7.30 1.34 42.37
C GLU A 94 6.25 2.05 41.51
N LYS A 95 5.00 1.59 41.63
CA LYS A 95 3.85 2.21 41.01
C LYS A 95 3.56 3.52 41.75
N LYS A 96 4.00 4.67 41.20
CA LYS A 96 3.66 6.00 41.75
C LYS A 96 2.15 6.08 42.00
N LYS A 97 1.75 6.35 43.26
CA LYS A 97 0.37 6.62 43.64
C LYS A 97 -0.13 7.83 42.84
N LEU A 98 -1.14 7.58 42.01
CA LEU A 98 -1.86 8.58 41.24
C LEU A 98 -2.53 9.57 42.22
N SER A 99 -2.01 10.80 42.28
CA SER A 99 -2.60 11.89 43.07
C SER A 99 -3.95 12.29 42.48
N THR A 100 -4.97 12.43 43.32
CA THR A 100 -6.38 12.71 42.96
C THR A 100 -6.56 13.92 42.04
N THR A 101 -5.60 14.85 42.02
CA THR A 101 -5.56 16.02 41.12
C THR A 101 -5.34 15.65 39.64
N SER A 102 -4.75 14.50 39.34
CA SER A 102 -4.53 14.05 37.94
C SER A 102 -5.81 13.54 37.27
N LYS A 103 -6.85 13.17 38.04
CA LYS A 103 -8.12 12.70 37.45
C LYS A 103 -8.89 13.82 36.77
N ILE A 104 -8.89 15.02 37.33
CA ILE A 104 -9.62 16.17 36.76
C ILE A 104 -9.01 16.58 35.42
N ILE A 105 -7.68 16.61 35.32
CA ILE A 105 -6.96 16.95 34.07
C ILE A 105 -7.20 15.87 33.00
N THR A 106 -7.24 14.58 33.38
CA THR A 106 -7.58 13.51 32.43
C THR A 106 -9.03 13.56 31.98
N ILE A 107 -9.97 13.87 32.88
CA ILE A 107 -11.40 13.96 32.54
C ILE A 107 -11.67 15.17 31.65
N SER A 108 -11.10 16.34 31.97
CA SER A 108 -11.24 17.53 31.12
C SER A 108 -10.64 17.32 29.73
N GLY A 109 -9.49 16.64 29.64
CA GLY A 109 -8.89 16.25 28.36
C GLY A 109 -9.80 15.34 27.53
N LEU A 110 -10.42 14.33 28.14
CA LEU A 110 -11.36 13.43 27.44
C LEU A 110 -12.62 14.17 26.97
N VAL A 111 -13.16 15.09 27.77
CA VAL A 111 -14.32 15.91 27.39
C VAL A 111 -14.00 16.80 26.19
N ILE A 112 -12.83 17.44 26.16
CA ILE A 112 -12.39 18.25 25.01
C ILE A 112 -12.27 17.39 23.75
N ILE A 113 -11.71 16.19 23.84
CA ILE A 113 -11.59 15.27 22.70
C ILE A 113 -12.98 14.90 22.16
N VAL A 114 -13.94 14.59 23.04
CA VAL A 114 -15.32 14.27 22.63
C VAL A 114 -15.98 15.48 21.95
N ILE A 115 -15.82 16.69 22.48
CA ILE A 115 -16.36 17.91 21.86
C ILE A 115 -15.76 18.11 20.47
N LEU A 116 -14.44 17.99 20.32
CA LEU A 116 -13.78 18.11 19.02
C LEU A 116 -14.25 17.04 18.04
N ALA A 117 -14.42 15.79 18.49
CA ALA A 117 -14.95 14.72 17.65
C ALA A 117 -16.37 15.03 17.16
N VAL A 118 -17.24 15.58 18.01
CA VAL A 118 -18.59 16.01 17.63
C VAL A 118 -18.55 17.16 16.62
N LEU A 119 -17.68 18.16 16.82
CA LEU A 119 -17.52 19.27 15.87
C LEU A 119 -17.01 18.81 14.51
N ILE A 120 -16.03 17.90 14.50
CA ILE A 120 -15.51 17.29 13.27
C ILE A 120 -16.60 16.46 12.59
N TYR A 121 -17.36 15.67 13.35
CA TYR A 121 -18.46 14.88 12.83
C TYR A 121 -19.54 15.75 12.17
N ASN A 122 -19.93 16.85 12.82
CA ASN A 122 -20.90 17.80 12.25
C ASN A 122 -20.40 18.42 10.93
N LYS A 123 -19.10 18.76 10.85
CA LYS A 123 -18.47 19.26 9.62
C LYS A 123 -18.36 18.19 8.54
N TYR A 124 -18.08 16.94 8.93
CA TYR A 124 -18.02 15.82 8.00
C TYR A 124 -19.39 15.52 7.40
N GLN A 125 -20.45 15.57 8.22
CA GLN A 125 -21.83 15.41 7.75
C GLN A 125 -22.20 16.47 6.71
N SER A 126 -21.90 17.75 6.96
CA SER A 126 -22.22 18.81 5.99
C SER A 126 -21.42 18.68 4.69
N TYR A 127 -20.16 18.26 4.75
CA TYR A 127 -19.35 17.97 3.57
C TYR A 127 -19.97 16.85 2.72
N GLN A 128 -20.47 15.78 3.35
CA GLN A 128 -21.09 14.66 2.63
C GLN A 128 -22.39 15.07 1.93
N VAL A 129 -23.22 15.89 2.58
CA VAL A 129 -24.46 16.42 1.95
C VAL A 129 -24.13 17.27 0.71
N GLN A 130 -23.14 18.16 0.79
CA GLN A 130 -22.72 18.98 -0.36
C GLN A 130 -22.22 18.11 -1.52
N LYS A 131 -21.49 17.04 -1.22
CA LYS A 131 -21.01 16.08 -2.22
C LYS A 131 -22.17 15.40 -2.95
N GLN A 132 -23.22 15.00 -2.23
CA GLN A 132 -24.42 14.41 -2.82
C GLN A 132 -25.17 15.40 -3.72
N GLN A 133 -25.40 16.63 -3.26
CA GLN A 133 -26.05 17.67 -4.06
C GLN A 133 -25.30 17.98 -5.36
N LYS A 134 -23.96 18.05 -5.30
CA LYS A 134 -23.13 18.26 -6.49
C LYS A 134 -23.23 17.08 -7.47
N LEU A 135 -23.25 15.85 -6.95
CA LEU A 135 -23.41 14.66 -7.78
C LEU A 135 -24.77 14.65 -8.49
N GLU A 136 -25.86 14.95 -7.76
CA GLU A 136 -27.19 15.07 -8.35
C GLU A 136 -27.25 16.16 -9.42
N GLY A 137 -26.64 17.33 -9.16
CA GLY A 137 -26.53 18.41 -10.14
C GLY A 137 -25.82 17.98 -11.44
N LEU A 138 -24.70 17.26 -11.31
CA LEU A 138 -23.95 16.74 -12.47
C LEU A 138 -24.74 15.69 -13.26
N ILE A 139 -25.51 14.83 -12.58
CA ILE A 139 -26.36 13.83 -13.25
C ILE A 139 -27.46 14.53 -14.07
N VAL A 140 -28.14 15.51 -13.48
CA VAL A 140 -29.20 16.27 -14.17
C VAL A 140 -28.64 17.07 -15.35
N GLU A 141 -27.47 17.66 -15.20
CA GLU A 141 -26.78 18.37 -16.29
C GLU A 141 -26.42 17.42 -17.44
N GLN A 142 -25.86 16.25 -17.14
CA GLN A 142 -25.57 15.22 -18.14
C GLN A 142 -26.85 14.78 -18.87
N GLN A 143 -27.94 14.54 -18.14
CA GLN A 143 -29.22 14.17 -18.74
C GLN A 143 -29.74 15.25 -19.68
N ARG A 144 -29.59 16.53 -19.31
CA ARG A 144 -29.97 17.66 -20.17
C ARG A 144 -29.13 17.72 -21.44
N ILE A 145 -27.82 17.55 -21.35
CA ILE A 145 -26.92 17.50 -22.52
C ILE A 145 -27.33 16.36 -23.46
N VAL A 146 -27.59 15.17 -22.92
CA VAL A 146 -28.03 14.02 -23.72
C VAL A 146 -29.41 14.28 -24.36
N ALA A 147 -30.34 14.90 -23.63
CA ALA A 147 -31.66 15.25 -24.16
C ALA A 147 -31.59 16.30 -25.27
N GLU A 148 -30.72 17.31 -25.11
CA GLU A 148 -30.48 18.34 -26.13
C GLU A 148 -29.82 17.75 -27.37
N GLN A 149 -28.84 16.86 -27.20
CA GLN A 149 -28.24 16.11 -28.31
C GLN A 149 -29.29 15.28 -29.06
N ARG A 150 -30.18 14.59 -28.33
CA ARG A 150 -31.30 13.84 -28.94
C ARG A 150 -32.27 14.75 -29.69
N ALA A 151 -32.61 15.92 -29.13
CA ALA A 151 -33.50 16.88 -29.79
C ALA A 151 -32.85 17.49 -31.04
N ALA A 152 -31.55 17.77 -31.01
CA ALA A 152 -30.78 18.29 -32.15
C ALA A 152 -30.56 17.25 -33.25
N GLN A 153 -30.38 15.97 -32.90
CA GLN A 153 -30.31 14.88 -33.87
C GLN A 153 -31.66 14.54 -34.50
N GLY A 154 -32.75 15.14 -34.03
CA GLY A 154 -34.10 14.92 -34.52
C GLY A 154 -34.63 13.51 -34.25
N ASP A 155 -35.84 13.23 -34.73
CA ASP A 155 -36.42 11.89 -34.68
C ASP A 155 -35.69 11.02 -35.71
N LEU A 156 -34.52 10.47 -35.33
CA LEU A 156 -33.90 9.40 -36.10
C LEU A 156 -34.92 8.28 -36.11
N ALA A 157 -35.57 8.09 -37.27
CA ALA A 157 -36.43 6.95 -37.48
C ALA A 157 -35.68 5.72 -36.96
N MET A 158 -36.36 4.91 -36.14
CA MET A 158 -36.01 3.52 -35.96
C MET A 158 -36.13 2.88 -37.33
N GLN A 159 -35.18 3.15 -38.23
CA GLN A 159 -35.00 2.41 -39.45
C GLN A 159 -34.38 1.11 -38.99
N GLY A 160 -35.25 0.29 -38.37
CA GLY A 160 -35.00 -1.11 -38.16
C GLY A 160 -34.44 -1.65 -39.46
N LEU A 161 -33.39 -2.47 -39.31
CA LEU A 161 -32.63 -3.14 -40.37
C LEU A 161 -33.22 -2.90 -41.77
N SER A 162 -32.46 -2.22 -42.64
CA SER A 162 -32.76 -2.13 -44.08
C SER A 162 -33.34 -3.46 -44.59
N GLU A 163 -34.23 -3.43 -45.59
CA GLU A 163 -34.69 -4.64 -46.31
C GLU A 163 -33.54 -5.63 -46.58
N GLN A 164 -32.37 -5.09 -46.94
CA GLN A 164 -31.15 -5.87 -47.14
C GLN A 164 -30.59 -6.46 -45.83
N GLY A 165 -30.61 -5.69 -44.76
CA GLY A 165 -30.24 -6.14 -43.42
C GLY A 165 -31.17 -7.25 -42.90
N ARG A 166 -32.49 -7.17 -43.15
CA ARG A 166 -33.45 -8.24 -42.79
C ARG A 166 -33.16 -9.53 -43.56
N LYS A 167 -32.93 -9.44 -44.87
CA LYS A 167 -32.56 -10.60 -45.72
C LYS A 167 -31.25 -11.26 -45.29
N ASN A 168 -30.25 -10.45 -44.92
CA ASN A 168 -28.98 -10.97 -44.40
C ASN A 168 -29.14 -11.68 -43.05
N LEU A 169 -30.08 -11.24 -42.20
CA LEU A 169 -30.39 -11.90 -40.93
C LEU A 169 -31.17 -13.21 -41.15
N GLU A 170 -32.09 -13.23 -42.11
CA GLU A 170 -32.93 -14.38 -42.45
C GLU A 170 -32.09 -15.53 -43.04
N ASN A 171 -31.13 -15.23 -43.91
CA ASN A 171 -30.15 -16.20 -44.42
C ASN A 171 -29.21 -16.73 -43.32
N ARG A 172 -28.91 -15.93 -42.29
CA ARG A 172 -28.13 -16.37 -41.12
C ARG A 172 -28.94 -17.27 -40.18
N GLY A 173 -30.25 -17.04 -40.09
CA GLY A 173 -31.16 -17.84 -39.26
C GLY A 173 -31.37 -19.26 -39.78
N THR A 174 -31.28 -19.47 -41.09
CA THR A 174 -31.40 -20.81 -41.72
C THR A 174 -30.11 -21.63 -41.61
N GLU A 175 -28.93 -20.99 -41.61
CA GLU A 175 -27.65 -21.69 -41.34
C GLU A 175 -27.51 -22.12 -39.86
N LEU A 176 -28.04 -21.33 -38.92
CA LEU A 176 -27.96 -21.63 -37.48
C LEU A 176 -28.95 -22.70 -36.99
N ARG A 177 -29.97 -23.07 -37.78
CA ARG A 177 -30.93 -24.13 -37.41
C ARG A 177 -30.42 -25.54 -37.70
N SER A 178 -29.27 -25.68 -38.36
CA SER A 178 -28.63 -26.98 -38.61
C SER A 178 -27.46 -27.31 -37.68
N GLN A 179 -27.10 -26.43 -36.73
CA GLN A 179 -26.05 -26.74 -35.74
C GLN A 179 -26.54 -26.51 -34.31
N ASN A 180 -27.14 -27.55 -33.73
CA ASN A 180 -27.18 -27.70 -32.28
C ASN A 180 -25.75 -27.95 -31.78
N ASN A 181 -25.07 -26.91 -31.32
CA ASN A 181 -24.08 -27.02 -30.24
C ASN A 181 -23.90 -25.65 -29.55
N PRO A 182 -23.71 -25.60 -28.22
CA PRO A 182 -23.89 -24.39 -27.44
C PRO A 182 -22.79 -23.36 -27.69
N ILE A 183 -23.23 -22.16 -28.09
CA ILE A 183 -22.41 -20.96 -28.27
C ILE A 183 -22.19 -20.30 -26.91
N ASN A 184 -20.94 -20.23 -26.48
CA ASN A 184 -20.48 -19.23 -25.51
C ASN A 184 -20.14 -17.96 -26.31
N SER A 185 -20.84 -16.84 -26.09
CA SER A 185 -20.57 -15.58 -26.78
C SER A 185 -20.67 -14.36 -25.85
N LYS A 186 -19.53 -13.67 -25.75
CA LYS A 186 -19.34 -12.24 -25.44
C LYS A 186 -17.87 -11.93 -25.79
N THR A 187 -17.44 -10.87 -26.46
CA THR A 187 -18.00 -9.89 -27.41
C THR A 187 -16.75 -9.37 -28.14
N SER A 188 -16.86 -9.07 -29.43
CA SER A 188 -15.77 -8.51 -30.25
C SER A 188 -15.35 -7.11 -29.82
N GLU A 189 -14.03 -6.90 -29.69
CA GLU A 189 -13.36 -5.66 -30.09
C GLU A 189 -12.26 -6.01 -31.10
N THR A 190 -12.32 -5.35 -32.26
CA THR A 190 -11.25 -5.08 -33.24
C THR A 190 -10.30 -6.24 -33.61
N VAL A 191 -10.67 -6.97 -34.67
CA VAL A 191 -9.77 -7.92 -35.35
C VAL A 191 -8.78 -7.15 -36.23
N SER A 192 -7.58 -6.92 -35.70
CA SER A 192 -6.37 -6.74 -36.51
C SER A 192 -5.95 -8.11 -37.09
N PRO A 193 -5.47 -8.17 -38.35
CA PRO A 193 -5.18 -9.43 -39.01
C PRO A 193 -3.78 -9.93 -38.62
N SER A 194 -3.64 -10.67 -37.51
CA SER A 194 -2.38 -11.37 -37.23
C SER A 194 -2.46 -12.62 -36.33
N MET A 195 -3.65 -13.13 -35.98
CA MET A 195 -3.74 -14.32 -35.11
C MET A 195 -3.26 -15.64 -35.74
N SER A 196 -2.86 -15.68 -37.01
CA SER A 196 -2.49 -16.92 -37.71
C SER A 196 -0.99 -17.24 -37.73
N GLN A 197 -0.13 -16.47 -37.05
CA GLN A 197 1.33 -16.65 -37.17
C GLN A 197 2.02 -17.26 -35.95
N PHE A 198 1.40 -17.26 -34.77
CA PHE A 198 2.08 -17.72 -33.56
C PHE A 198 1.94 -19.24 -33.38
N LYS A 199 3.06 -19.89 -33.04
CA LYS A 199 3.13 -21.34 -32.78
C LYS A 199 3.96 -21.55 -31.53
N CYS A 200 3.61 -22.56 -30.75
CA CYS A 200 4.40 -22.96 -29.60
C CYS A 200 5.74 -23.52 -30.09
N ASP A 201 6.81 -22.75 -29.88
CA ASP A 201 8.19 -23.07 -30.29
C ASP A 201 9.12 -23.34 -29.09
N GLY A 202 8.57 -23.42 -27.88
CA GLY A 202 9.30 -23.72 -26.66
C GLY A 202 9.84 -22.49 -25.91
N ARG A 203 9.48 -21.27 -26.32
CA ARG A 203 9.78 -20.06 -25.56
C ARG A 203 8.93 -19.98 -24.28
N GLU A 204 9.57 -19.59 -23.18
CA GLU A 204 8.95 -19.57 -21.84
C GLU A 204 8.99 -18.21 -21.14
N HIS A 205 9.81 -17.26 -21.61
CA HIS A 205 10.02 -15.96 -20.95
C HIS A 205 9.74 -14.76 -21.86
N CYS A 206 9.37 -13.63 -21.24
CA CYS A 206 9.00 -12.38 -21.92
C CYS A 206 10.08 -11.83 -22.86
N SER A 207 11.36 -11.91 -22.46
CA SER A 207 12.50 -11.47 -23.28
C SER A 207 12.60 -12.14 -24.66
N GLN A 208 11.87 -13.22 -24.88
CA GLN A 208 11.85 -13.96 -26.13
C GLN A 208 10.67 -13.58 -27.02
N MET A 209 9.72 -12.77 -26.54
CA MET A 209 8.50 -12.35 -27.25
C MET A 209 8.73 -11.04 -28.01
N GLY A 210 8.21 -10.96 -29.23
CA GLY A 210 8.29 -9.78 -30.11
C GLY A 210 7.10 -8.82 -29.98
N SER A 211 5.99 -9.27 -29.37
CA SER A 211 4.84 -8.41 -29.08
C SER A 211 4.00 -8.90 -27.91
N TYR A 212 3.16 -8.01 -27.38
CA TYR A 212 2.21 -8.34 -26.32
C TYR A 212 1.17 -9.38 -26.78
N GLU A 213 0.70 -9.31 -28.02
CA GLU A 213 -0.25 -10.28 -28.59
C GLU A 213 0.37 -11.68 -28.74
N GLU A 214 1.65 -11.76 -29.09
CA GLU A 214 2.39 -13.02 -29.11
C GLU A 214 2.49 -13.62 -27.70
N ALA A 215 2.84 -12.81 -26.70
CA ALA A 215 2.91 -13.25 -25.31
C ALA A 215 1.55 -13.74 -24.77
N LEU A 216 0.46 -13.04 -25.13
CA LEU A 216 -0.91 -13.45 -24.81
C LEU A 216 -1.29 -14.78 -25.47
N PHE A 217 -0.85 -15.01 -26.70
CA PHE A 217 -1.06 -16.29 -27.37
C PHE A 217 -0.35 -17.42 -26.64
N PHE A 218 0.89 -17.21 -26.19
CA PHE A 218 1.69 -18.23 -25.51
C PHE A 218 1.09 -18.66 -24.17
N ILE A 219 0.66 -17.73 -23.31
CA ILE A 219 -0.01 -18.06 -22.04
C ILE A 219 -1.26 -18.92 -22.27
N ARG A 220 -2.01 -18.64 -23.34
CA ARG A 220 -3.30 -19.30 -23.60
C ARG A 220 -3.19 -20.64 -24.31
N ASN A 221 -2.14 -20.85 -25.12
CA ASN A 221 -2.08 -21.97 -26.06
C ASN A 221 -0.85 -22.87 -25.90
N CYS A 222 0.17 -22.45 -25.15
CA CYS A 222 1.44 -23.17 -25.04
C CYS A 222 1.69 -23.68 -23.61
N PRO A 223 2.21 -24.92 -23.45
CA PRO A 223 2.55 -25.45 -22.13
C PRO A 223 3.83 -24.81 -21.58
N ASN A 224 3.98 -24.78 -20.25
CA ASN A 224 5.18 -24.36 -19.51
C ASN A 224 5.61 -22.88 -19.65
N THR A 225 4.69 -21.96 -19.95
CA THR A 225 5.02 -20.53 -19.99
C THR A 225 5.27 -19.94 -18.60
N LYS A 226 6.30 -19.09 -18.46
CA LYS A 226 6.70 -18.37 -17.25
C LYS A 226 6.70 -16.85 -17.49
N MET A 227 5.64 -16.36 -18.13
CA MET A 227 5.48 -14.96 -18.55
C MET A 227 4.49 -14.18 -17.69
N ASP A 228 3.61 -14.89 -17.00
CA ASP A 228 2.61 -14.38 -16.07
C ASP A 228 3.08 -14.74 -14.66
N GLY A 229 3.68 -13.76 -13.98
CA GLY A 229 4.36 -13.96 -12.71
C GLY A 229 3.41 -14.03 -11.52
N ASP A 230 2.28 -13.32 -11.61
CA ASP A 230 1.26 -13.20 -10.58
C ASP A 230 -0.04 -13.94 -10.91
N GLY A 231 -0.17 -14.46 -12.14
CA GLY A 231 -1.23 -15.39 -12.55
C GLY A 231 -2.54 -14.70 -12.91
N ASP A 232 -2.50 -13.43 -13.29
CA ASP A 232 -3.68 -12.61 -13.58
C ASP A 232 -4.12 -12.68 -15.05
N GLY A 233 -3.35 -13.38 -15.89
CA GLY A 233 -3.57 -13.54 -17.32
C GLY A 233 -2.96 -12.45 -18.18
N ILE A 234 -2.18 -11.50 -17.61
CA ILE A 234 -1.49 -10.42 -18.30
C ILE A 234 0.01 -10.78 -18.42
N PRO A 235 0.50 -11.18 -19.62
CA PRO A 235 1.92 -11.45 -19.82
C PRO A 235 2.75 -10.19 -19.77
N CYS A 236 3.97 -10.32 -19.25
CA CYS A 236 5.05 -9.39 -19.58
C CYS A 236 4.78 -7.92 -19.22
N GLU A 237 4.07 -7.68 -18.12
CA GLU A 237 3.69 -6.34 -17.62
C GLU A 237 4.87 -5.36 -17.43
N SER A 238 6.08 -5.89 -17.27
CA SER A 238 7.30 -5.09 -17.09
C SER A 238 8.02 -4.77 -18.39
N GLN A 239 7.57 -5.32 -19.52
CA GLN A 239 8.24 -5.22 -20.82
C GLN A 239 7.42 -4.48 -21.88
N PHE A 240 6.09 -4.59 -21.83
CA PHE A 240 5.16 -3.93 -22.76
C PHE A 240 4.27 -2.91 -22.04
#